data_AF-A0A4Q6F223-F1
#
_entry.id   AF-A0A4Q6F223-F1
#
_cell.length_a   1.000
_cell.length_b   1.000
_cell.length_c   1.000
_cell.angle_alpha   90.00
_cell.angle_beta   90.00
_cell.angle_gamma   90.00
#
_symmetry.space_group_name_H-M   'P 1'
#
loop_
_entity.id
_entity.type
_entity.pdbx_description
1 polymer ?
#
loop_
_entity_poly.entity_id
_entity_poly.type
_entity_poly.pdbx_seq_one_letter_code
_entity_poly.pdbx_strand_id
1 'polypeptide(L)'
;MTDDIDPSAFLVGFLSKFTLLIEHELLSIRQSVVGTVEAVMQGIETISIEAEKNKLDAEQILEFTYLHPDPETEILLDDIQKLADEVIDSVYRQVEDGSSTGSVTSTKSEVLVQNRLNRFSSKLDESKGRLAKFDDKISSTVFSIVGALSAEDLIAQRLEHTILSLKSLQTGLSFILIDYEERCRSEEIQNVVKSILDYTYRQYTTEEEKDRFTAIFGKVAA
;
A
#
# COMPACT_ATOMS: atom_id res chain seq x y z
N MET A 1 22.30 -51.01 25.11
CA MET A 1 21.02 -51.00 25.84
C MET A 1 20.23 -49.87 25.22
N THR A 2 19.55 -50.17 24.12
CA THR A 2 18.57 -49.28 23.49
C THR A 2 17.34 -49.35 24.36
N ASP A 3 17.03 -48.27 25.08
CA ASP A 3 15.72 -48.12 25.67
C ASP A 3 14.71 -48.32 24.53
N ASP A 4 13.85 -49.33 24.64
CA ASP A 4 12.73 -49.55 23.73
C ASP A 4 11.78 -48.37 23.93
N ILE A 5 12.05 -47.28 23.20
CA ILE A 5 11.14 -46.16 23.11
C ILE A 5 9.89 -46.70 22.43
N ASP A 6 8.78 -46.76 23.18
CA ASP A 6 7.48 -47.12 22.65
C ASP A 6 7.22 -46.29 21.38
N PRO A 7 7.11 -46.93 20.20
CA PRO A 7 6.97 -46.23 18.93
C PRO A 7 5.73 -45.33 18.89
N SER A 8 4.68 -45.73 19.63
CA SER A 8 3.45 -44.94 19.77
C SER A 8 3.70 -43.67 20.58
N ALA A 9 4.36 -43.79 21.74
CA ALA A 9 4.72 -42.64 22.57
C ALA A 9 5.67 -41.67 21.84
N PHE A 10 6.62 -42.19 21.06
CA PHE A 10 7.50 -41.38 20.21
C PHE A 10 6.73 -40.61 19.14
N LEU A 11 5.84 -41.29 18.41
CA LEU A 11 5.04 -40.67 17.36
C LEU A 11 4.10 -39.59 17.91
N VAL A 12 3.45 -39.86 19.05
CA VAL A 12 2.60 -38.87 19.74
C VAL A 12 3.43 -37.65 20.18
N GLY A 13 4.62 -37.86 20.73
CA GLY A 13 5.54 -36.78 21.09
C GLY A 13 5.97 -35.95 19.89
N PHE A 14 6.27 -36.60 18.76
CA PHE A 14 6.57 -35.91 17.49
C PHE A 14 5.37 -35.11 16.98
N LEU A 15 4.17 -35.70 16.91
CA LEU A 15 2.97 -35.03 16.43
C LEU A 15 2.60 -33.82 17.29
N SER A 16 2.79 -33.90 18.61
CA SER A 16 2.58 -32.77 19.52
C SER A 16 3.54 -31.61 19.20
N LYS A 17 4.85 -31.90 19.04
CA LYS A 17 5.83 -30.88 18.66
C LYS A 17 5.58 -30.31 17.27
N PHE A 18 5.18 -31.14 16.32
CA PHE A 18 4.89 -30.72 14.95
C PHE A 18 3.64 -29.84 14.90
N THR A 19 2.62 -30.16 15.71
CA THR A 19 1.43 -29.31 15.87
C THR A 19 1.83 -27.93 16.42
N LEU A 20 2.70 -27.87 17.43
CA LEU A 20 3.19 -26.61 17.98
C LEU A 20 3.94 -25.77 16.93
N LEU A 21 4.77 -26.41 16.11
CA LEU A 21 5.46 -25.75 14.99
C LEU A 21 4.45 -25.13 14.02
N ILE A 22 3.46 -25.90 13.56
CA ILE A 22 2.44 -25.43 12.60
C ILE A 22 1.58 -24.32 13.23
N GLU A 23 1.21 -24.43 14.50
CA GLU A 23 0.46 -23.40 15.21
C GLU A 23 1.24 -22.06 15.24
N HIS A 24 2.53 -22.09 15.56
CA HIS A 24 3.37 -20.91 15.52
C HIS A 24 3.52 -20.30 14.13
N GLU A 25 3.71 -21.12 13.10
CA GLU A 25 3.77 -20.62 11.71
C GLU A 25 2.44 -19.98 11.28
N LEU A 26 1.31 -20.60 11.60
CA LEU A 26 -0.02 -20.03 11.31
C LEU A 26 -0.29 -18.72 12.07
N LEU A 27 0.13 -18.62 13.34
CA LEU A 27 0.03 -17.39 14.12
C LEU A 27 0.90 -16.27 13.52
N SER A 28 2.13 -16.59 13.10
CA SER A 28 3.04 -15.65 12.45
C SER A 28 2.48 -15.15 11.11
N ILE A 29 1.92 -16.06 10.30
CA ILE A 29 1.24 -15.71 9.05
C ILE A 29 0.04 -14.80 9.34
N ARG A 30 -0.80 -15.14 10.33
CA ARG A 30 -1.94 -14.31 10.72
C ARG A 30 -1.52 -12.89 11.12
N GLN A 31 -0.46 -12.76 11.92
CA GLN A 31 0.06 -11.44 12.30
C GLN A 31 0.54 -10.64 11.08
N SER A 32 1.21 -11.31 10.13
CA SER A 32 1.67 -10.68 8.89
C SER A 32 0.49 -10.18 8.03
N VAL A 33 -0.57 -10.97 7.92
CA VAL A 33 -1.81 -10.58 7.21
C VAL A 33 -2.45 -9.38 7.89
N VAL A 34 -2.61 -9.41 9.21
CA VAL A 34 -3.22 -8.31 9.98
C VAL A 34 -2.41 -7.02 9.78
N GLY A 35 -1.09 -7.07 9.94
CA GLY A 35 -0.24 -5.90 9.74
C GLY A 35 -0.29 -5.34 8.32
N THR A 36 -0.38 -6.21 7.32
CA THR A 36 -0.53 -5.80 5.91
C THR A 36 -1.87 -5.08 5.68
N VAL A 37 -2.97 -5.63 6.19
CA VAL A 37 -4.29 -5.01 6.09
C VAL A 37 -4.34 -3.68 6.83
N GLU A 38 -3.76 -3.60 8.04
CA GLU A 38 -3.67 -2.36 8.81
C GLU A 38 -2.90 -1.28 8.06
N ALA A 39 -1.76 -1.61 7.45
CA ALA A 39 -0.98 -0.68 6.64
C ALA A 39 -1.76 -0.17 5.42
N VAL A 40 -2.50 -1.04 4.74
CA VAL A 40 -3.37 -0.66 3.63
C VAL A 40 -4.53 0.24 4.10
N MET A 41 -5.18 -0.10 5.21
CA MET A 41 -6.26 0.71 5.78
C MET A 41 -5.78 2.10 6.19
N GLN A 42 -4.62 2.21 6.85
CA GLN A 42 -4.01 3.50 7.19
C GLN A 42 -3.66 4.32 5.95
N GLY A 43 -3.16 3.67 4.89
CA GLY A 43 -2.90 4.33 3.61
C GLY A 43 -4.18 4.89 2.98
N ILE A 44 -5.26 4.09 2.95
CA ILE A 44 -6.56 4.51 2.42
C ILE A 44 -7.15 5.65 3.26
N GLU A 45 -7.09 5.56 4.59
CA GLU A 45 -7.56 6.61 5.50
C GLU A 45 -6.81 7.92 5.25
N THR A 46 -5.48 7.86 5.11
CA THR A 46 -4.65 9.03 4.81
C THR A 46 -5.02 9.68 3.48
N ILE A 47 -5.22 8.87 2.43
CA ILE A 47 -5.67 9.36 1.11
C ILE A 47 -7.05 10.01 1.22
N SER A 48 -7.98 9.38 1.95
CA SER A 48 -9.34 9.87 2.14
C SER A 48 -9.38 11.22 2.85
N ILE A 49 -8.65 11.37 3.96
CA ILE A 49 -8.56 12.62 4.72
C ILE A 49 -7.97 13.74 3.85
N GLU A 50 -6.89 13.46 3.13
CA GLU A 50 -6.24 14.46 2.30
C GLU A 50 -7.10 14.82 1.07
N ALA A 51 -7.84 13.87 0.50
CA ALA A 51 -8.77 14.11 -0.60
C ALA A 51 -9.94 15.02 -0.16
N GLU A 52 -10.54 14.76 1.01
CA GLU A 52 -11.62 15.62 1.53
C GLU A 52 -11.09 17.01 1.88
N LYS A 53 -9.88 17.11 2.43
CA LYS A 53 -9.22 18.41 2.67
C LYS A 53 -9.02 19.19 1.37
N ASN A 54 -8.52 18.54 0.33
CA ASN A 54 -8.35 19.19 -0.97
C ASN A 54 -9.68 19.60 -1.61
N LYS A 55 -10.73 18.81 -1.43
CA LYS A 55 -12.08 19.16 -1.87
C LYS A 55 -12.59 20.41 -1.14
N LEU A 56 -12.47 20.47 0.19
CA LEU A 56 -12.84 21.65 0.97
C LEU A 56 -12.03 22.89 0.57
N ASP A 57 -10.72 22.74 0.35
CA ASP A 57 -9.87 23.83 -0.13
C ASP A 57 -10.30 24.30 -1.53
N ALA A 58 -10.65 23.38 -2.45
CA ALA A 58 -11.15 23.71 -3.78
C ALA A 58 -12.53 24.38 -3.74
N GLU A 59 -13.43 23.92 -2.87
CA GLU A 59 -14.72 24.54 -2.61
C GLU A 59 -14.54 25.97 -2.06
N GLN A 60 -13.60 26.20 -1.13
CA GLN A 60 -13.28 27.55 -0.64
C GLN A 60 -12.73 28.47 -1.74
N ILE A 61 -11.89 27.93 -2.64
CA ILE A 61 -11.40 28.70 -3.79
C ILE A 61 -12.55 29.06 -4.74
N LEU A 62 -13.43 28.10 -5.04
CA LEU A 62 -14.60 28.34 -5.89
C LEU A 62 -15.57 29.34 -5.25
N GLU A 63 -15.82 29.20 -3.94
CA GLU A 63 -16.69 30.11 -3.20
C GLU A 63 -16.12 31.53 -3.20
N PHE A 64 -14.82 31.68 -2.91
CA PHE A 64 -14.12 32.96 -2.98
C PHE A 64 -14.10 33.57 -4.40
N THR A 65 -14.10 32.73 -5.44
CA THR A 65 -13.99 33.20 -6.83
C THR A 65 -15.35 33.58 -7.43
N TYR A 66 -16.43 32.88 -7.07
CA TYR A 66 -17.70 32.97 -7.80
C TYR A 66 -18.93 33.27 -6.94
N LEU A 67 -18.96 32.90 -5.65
CA LEU A 67 -20.15 33.03 -4.79
C LEU A 67 -20.07 34.21 -3.83
N HIS A 68 -18.88 34.43 -3.24
CA HIS A 68 -18.58 35.56 -2.39
C HIS A 68 -17.27 36.21 -2.85
N PRO A 69 -17.22 36.74 -4.08
CA PRO A 69 -16.05 37.49 -4.52
C PRO A 69 -15.84 38.66 -3.55
N ASP A 70 -14.62 38.79 -3.03
CA ASP A 70 -14.21 40.04 -2.39
C ASP A 70 -14.58 41.21 -3.32
N PRO A 71 -14.96 42.39 -2.80
CA PRO A 71 -15.36 43.53 -3.63
C PRO A 71 -14.30 43.92 -4.68
N GLU A 72 -13.01 43.63 -4.44
CA GLU A 72 -11.94 43.82 -5.44
C GLU A 72 -11.93 42.78 -6.57
N THR A 73 -12.41 41.55 -6.32
CA THR A 73 -12.54 40.45 -7.30
C THR A 73 -13.77 40.66 -8.18
N GLU A 74 -14.86 41.17 -7.62
CA GLU A 74 -16.05 41.57 -8.37
C GLU A 74 -15.73 42.74 -9.30
N ILE A 75 -14.99 43.75 -8.81
CA ILE A 75 -14.46 44.84 -9.65
C ILE A 75 -13.49 44.31 -10.70
N LEU A 76 -12.68 43.27 -10.41
CA LEU A 76 -11.79 42.68 -11.41
C LEU A 76 -12.56 42.00 -12.55
N LEU A 77 -13.63 41.27 -12.23
CA LEU A 77 -14.51 40.64 -13.22
C LEU A 77 -15.18 41.68 -14.11
N ASP A 78 -15.71 42.75 -13.49
CA ASP A 78 -16.36 43.85 -14.21
C ASP A 78 -15.36 44.67 -15.04
N ASP A 79 -14.15 44.91 -14.53
CA ASP A 79 -13.06 45.60 -15.26
C ASP A 79 -12.51 44.74 -16.40
N ILE A 80 -12.39 43.41 -16.23
CA ILE A 80 -11.98 42.49 -17.30
C ILE A 80 -13.08 42.40 -18.38
N GLN A 81 -14.35 42.36 -18.00
CA GLN A 81 -15.46 42.42 -18.97
C GLN A 81 -15.48 43.75 -19.72
N LYS A 82 -15.33 44.88 -19.03
CA LYS A 82 -15.24 46.20 -19.67
C LYS A 82 -14.03 46.33 -20.58
N LEU A 83 -12.87 45.80 -20.18
CA LEU A 83 -11.68 45.79 -21.01
C LEU A 83 -11.86 44.88 -22.23
N ALA A 84 -12.50 43.72 -22.06
CA ALA A 84 -12.82 42.83 -23.17
C ALA A 84 -13.81 43.49 -24.14
N ASP A 85 -14.85 44.14 -23.62
CA ASP A 85 -15.85 44.87 -24.41
C ASP A 85 -15.21 46.08 -25.12
N GLU A 86 -14.34 46.86 -24.46
CA GLU A 86 -13.57 47.95 -25.09
C GLU A 86 -12.63 47.43 -26.17
N VAL A 87 -11.95 46.30 -25.95
CA VAL A 87 -11.09 45.69 -26.96
C VAL A 87 -11.92 45.21 -28.14
N ILE A 88 -13.05 44.54 -27.90
CA ILE A 88 -13.95 44.07 -28.95
C ILE A 88 -14.53 45.26 -29.75
N ASP A 89 -15.01 46.30 -29.08
CA ASP A 89 -15.51 47.52 -29.72
C ASP A 89 -14.41 48.28 -30.47
N SER A 90 -13.19 48.32 -29.93
CA SER A 90 -12.05 48.97 -30.59
C SER A 90 -11.60 48.20 -31.84
N VAL A 91 -11.67 46.86 -31.82
CA VAL A 91 -11.40 46.01 -32.98
C VAL A 91 -12.51 46.14 -34.01
N TYR A 92 -13.78 46.17 -33.59
CA TYR A 92 -14.92 46.42 -34.49
C TYR A 92 -14.82 47.80 -35.16
N ARG A 93 -14.46 48.85 -34.42
CA ARG A 93 -14.23 50.20 -34.96
C ARG A 93 -13.00 50.29 -35.86
N GLN A 94 -11.91 49.57 -35.56
CA GLN A 94 -10.74 49.52 -36.44
C GLN A 94 -11.03 48.78 -37.76
N VAL A 95 -11.95 47.82 -37.76
CA VAL A 95 -12.40 47.13 -38.98
C VAL A 95 -13.32 48.02 -39.82
N GLU A 96 -14.13 48.90 -39.20
CA GLU A 96 -14.98 49.86 -39.93
C GLU A 96 -14.23 51.11 -40.44
N ASP A 97 -13.26 51.66 -39.70
CA ASP A 97 -12.68 52.99 -40.02
C ASP A 97 -11.28 52.97 -40.67
N GLY A 98 -10.69 51.80 -40.96
CA GLY A 98 -9.56 51.66 -41.89
C GLY A 98 -8.32 52.54 -41.63
N SER A 99 -8.09 53.04 -40.41
CA SER A 99 -6.95 53.90 -40.11
C SER A 99 -6.26 53.57 -38.79
N SER A 100 -4.95 53.79 -38.82
CA SER A 100 -3.89 53.23 -38.00
C SER A 100 -3.83 53.70 -36.53
N THR A 101 -3.60 52.73 -35.64
CA THR A 101 -2.80 52.78 -34.39
C THR A 101 -2.78 54.09 -33.61
N GLY A 102 -3.70 54.23 -32.66
CA GLY A 102 -3.54 55.06 -31.47
C GLY A 102 -3.69 54.21 -30.22
N SER A 103 -2.60 53.98 -29.51
CA SER A 103 -2.56 53.25 -28.23
C SER A 103 -3.39 54.00 -27.18
N VAL A 104 -4.63 53.58 -26.95
CA VAL A 104 -5.45 54.03 -25.82
C VAL A 104 -5.11 53.15 -24.62
N THR A 105 -3.92 53.34 -24.06
CA THR A 105 -3.51 52.67 -22.81
C THR A 105 -3.49 53.73 -21.71
N SER A 106 -4.59 53.81 -20.95
CA SER A 106 -4.58 54.48 -19.65
C SER A 106 -3.70 53.65 -18.71
N THR A 107 -2.41 54.00 -18.66
CA THR A 107 -1.35 53.33 -17.88
C THR A 107 -1.68 53.14 -16.40
N LYS A 108 -2.63 53.91 -15.84
CA LYS A 108 -3.10 53.73 -14.45
C LYS A 108 -4.09 52.57 -14.27
N SER A 109 -4.93 52.30 -15.27
CA SER A 109 -5.89 51.19 -15.23
C SER A 109 -5.15 49.86 -15.41
N GLU A 110 -4.20 49.84 -16.35
CA GLU A 110 -3.40 48.67 -16.67
C GLU A 110 -2.57 48.17 -15.48
N VAL A 111 -1.92 49.07 -14.73
CA VAL A 111 -1.12 48.72 -13.54
C VAL A 111 -1.97 48.19 -12.36
N LEU A 112 -3.22 48.66 -12.22
CA LEU A 112 -4.17 48.18 -11.21
C LEU A 112 -4.71 46.80 -11.56
N VAL A 113 -5.12 46.60 -12.81
CA VAL A 113 -5.56 45.30 -13.34
C VAL A 113 -4.42 44.29 -13.26
N GLN A 114 -3.19 44.68 -13.58
CA GLN A 114 -2.03 43.78 -13.55
C GLN A 114 -1.59 43.40 -12.13
N ASN A 115 -1.67 44.31 -11.15
CA ASN A 115 -1.44 43.96 -9.75
C ASN A 115 -2.50 42.99 -9.20
N ARG A 116 -3.76 43.16 -9.59
CA ARG A 116 -4.84 42.28 -9.15
C ARG A 116 -4.82 40.93 -9.87
N LEU A 117 -4.48 40.90 -11.15
CA LEU A 117 -4.22 39.67 -11.92
C LEU A 117 -3.03 38.90 -11.32
N ASN A 118 -1.95 39.58 -10.93
CA ASN A 118 -0.83 38.95 -10.23
C ASN A 118 -1.25 38.34 -8.89
N ARG A 119 -2.19 38.97 -8.17
CA ARG A 119 -2.71 38.44 -6.91
C ARG A 119 -3.59 37.20 -7.13
N PHE A 120 -4.42 37.21 -8.18
CA PHE A 120 -5.20 36.05 -8.58
C PHE A 120 -4.30 34.90 -9.05
N SER A 121 -3.30 35.21 -9.88
CA SER A 121 -2.24 34.27 -10.29
C SER A 121 -1.53 33.69 -9.08
N SER A 122 -1.20 34.49 -8.06
CA SER A 122 -0.52 33.99 -6.85
C SER A 122 -1.35 32.97 -6.09
N LYS A 123 -2.68 33.15 -5.99
CA LYS A 123 -3.58 32.20 -5.33
C LYS A 123 -3.78 30.94 -6.17
N LEU A 124 -3.82 31.08 -7.50
CA LEU A 124 -3.92 29.96 -8.45
C LEU A 124 -2.62 29.13 -8.46
N ASP A 125 -1.47 29.79 -8.39
CA ASP A 125 -0.16 29.15 -8.22
C ASP A 125 -0.04 28.47 -6.85
N GLU A 126 -0.61 29.06 -5.80
CA GLU A 126 -0.66 28.42 -4.47
C GLU A 126 -1.54 27.16 -4.50
N SER A 127 -2.69 27.22 -5.16
CA SER A 127 -3.58 26.07 -5.41
C SER A 127 -2.87 24.97 -6.21
N LYS A 128 -2.20 25.33 -7.31
CA LYS A 128 -1.42 24.40 -8.13
C LYS A 128 -0.28 23.77 -7.35
N GLY A 129 0.41 24.55 -6.50
CA GLY A 129 1.45 24.06 -5.60
C GLY A 129 0.91 23.09 -4.54
N ARG A 130 -0.33 23.26 -4.06
CA ARG A 130 -1.01 22.33 -3.16
C ARG A 130 -1.43 21.04 -3.87
N LEU A 131 -1.92 21.15 -5.11
CA LEU A 131 -2.24 19.99 -5.94
C LEU A 131 -1.00 19.13 -6.22
N ALA A 132 0.15 19.76 -6.51
CA ALA A 132 1.42 19.04 -6.66
C ALA A 132 1.83 18.31 -5.36
N LYS A 133 1.69 18.96 -4.19
CA LYS A 133 1.95 18.32 -2.90
C LYS A 133 1.01 17.15 -2.59
N PHE A 134 -0.25 17.24 -3.03
CA PHE A 134 -1.20 16.15 -2.93
C PHE A 134 -0.82 14.98 -3.82
N ASP A 135 -0.40 15.24 -5.05
CA ASP A 135 0.08 14.23 -5.99
C ASP A 135 1.33 13.51 -5.46
N ASP A 136 2.28 14.26 -4.87
CA ASP A 136 3.46 13.70 -4.20
C ASP A 136 3.07 12.80 -3.01
N LYS A 137 2.11 13.23 -2.19
CA LYS A 137 1.63 12.46 -1.03
C LYS A 137 0.83 11.22 -1.43
N ILE A 138 -0.02 11.32 -2.45
CA ILE A 138 -0.73 10.17 -3.02
C ILE A 138 0.30 9.19 -3.55
N SER A 139 1.26 9.67 -4.34
CA SER A 139 2.33 8.83 -4.89
C SER A 139 3.06 8.10 -3.77
N SER A 140 3.47 8.81 -2.72
CA SER A 140 4.10 8.20 -1.54
C SER A 140 3.20 7.15 -0.87
N THR A 141 1.90 7.43 -0.72
CA THR A 141 0.97 6.51 -0.06
C THR A 141 0.69 5.27 -0.92
N VAL A 142 0.57 5.46 -2.23
CA VAL A 142 0.44 4.37 -3.21
C VAL A 142 1.69 3.50 -3.19
N PHE A 143 2.89 4.08 -3.13
CA PHE A 143 4.13 3.30 -2.97
C PHE A 143 4.15 2.52 -1.65
N SER A 144 3.66 3.10 -0.55
CA SER A 144 3.53 2.38 0.72
C SER A 144 2.53 1.22 0.64
N ILE A 145 1.38 1.41 -0.02
CA ILE A 145 0.38 0.35 -0.24
C ILE A 145 0.96 -0.76 -1.14
N VAL A 146 1.65 -0.41 -2.23
CA VAL A 146 2.32 -1.38 -3.11
C VAL A 146 3.42 -2.13 -2.37
N GLY A 147 4.18 -1.44 -1.52
CA GLY A 147 5.16 -2.06 -0.64
C GLY A 147 4.52 -3.03 0.36
N ALA A 148 3.39 -2.68 0.96
CA ALA A 148 2.63 -3.58 1.83
C ALA A 148 2.09 -4.80 1.07
N LEU A 149 1.58 -4.61 -0.15
CA LEU A 149 1.11 -5.70 -1.01
C LEU A 149 2.25 -6.64 -1.43
N SER A 150 3.49 -6.17 -1.52
CA SER A 150 4.64 -7.07 -1.74
C SER A 150 4.87 -8.06 -0.59
N ALA A 151 4.31 -7.80 0.60
CA ALA A 151 4.30 -8.77 1.71
C ALA A 151 3.27 -9.90 1.50
N GLU A 152 2.31 -9.74 0.59
CA GLU A 152 1.34 -10.79 0.23
C GLU A 152 2.04 -12.01 -0.38
N ASP A 153 3.01 -11.79 -1.27
CA ASP A 153 3.80 -12.87 -1.88
C ASP A 153 4.56 -13.67 -0.80
N LEU A 154 5.11 -12.98 0.21
CA LEU A 154 5.77 -13.61 1.34
C LEU A 154 4.78 -14.43 2.18
N ILE A 155 3.58 -13.88 2.44
CA ILE A 155 2.50 -14.59 3.15
C ILE A 155 2.09 -15.85 2.38
N ALA A 156 1.88 -15.75 1.08
CA ALA A 156 1.50 -16.86 0.21
C ALA A 156 2.58 -17.95 0.22
N GLN A 157 3.85 -17.57 0.11
CA GLN A 157 4.98 -18.49 0.17
C GLN A 157 5.04 -19.25 1.50
N ARG A 158 4.90 -18.55 2.64
CA ARG A 158 4.93 -19.19 3.97
C ARG A 158 3.74 -20.12 4.19
N LEU A 159 2.58 -19.77 3.64
CA LEU A 159 1.39 -20.60 3.67
C LEU A 159 1.56 -21.86 2.82
N GLU A 160 2.16 -21.74 1.63
CA GLU A 160 2.54 -22.89 0.79
C GLU A 160 3.53 -23.83 1.50
N HIS A 161 4.57 -23.29 2.16
CA HIS A 161 5.52 -24.10 2.93
C HIS A 161 4.84 -24.87 4.07
N THR A 162 3.87 -24.24 4.73
CA THR A 162 3.06 -24.88 5.79
C THR A 162 2.22 -26.03 5.20
N ILE A 163 1.57 -25.80 4.06
CA ILE A 163 0.79 -26.83 3.34
C ILE A 163 1.68 -28.00 2.91
N LEU A 164 2.86 -27.74 2.34
CA LEU A 164 3.80 -28.77 1.92
C LEU A 164 4.31 -29.59 3.11
N SER A 165 4.56 -28.97 4.25
CA SER A 165 4.94 -29.64 5.49
C SER A 165 3.83 -30.56 6.01
N LEU A 166 2.57 -30.11 5.97
CA LEU A 166 1.41 -30.94 6.32
C LEU A 166 1.20 -32.10 5.35
N LYS A 167 1.42 -31.89 4.03
CA LYS A 167 1.37 -32.97 3.03
C LYS A 167 2.46 -34.02 3.28
N SER A 168 3.69 -33.58 3.58
CA SER A 168 4.80 -34.46 3.96
C SER A 168 4.45 -35.31 5.18
N LEU A 169 3.89 -34.69 6.22
CA LEU A 169 3.37 -35.40 7.40
C LEU A 169 2.29 -36.42 7.02
N GLN A 170 1.30 -36.03 6.21
CA GLN A 170 0.23 -36.92 5.78
C GLN A 170 0.77 -38.13 5.01
N THR A 171 1.72 -37.92 4.10
CA THR A 171 2.37 -38.99 3.34
C THR A 171 3.15 -39.93 4.26
N GLY A 172 3.93 -39.39 5.21
CA GLY A 172 4.68 -40.19 6.18
C GLY A 172 3.78 -41.01 7.11
N LEU A 173 2.69 -40.42 7.61
CA LEU A 173 1.70 -41.15 8.42
C LEU A 173 0.99 -42.23 7.60
N SER A 174 0.62 -41.92 6.35
CA SER A 174 0.00 -42.89 5.44
C SER A 174 0.94 -44.06 5.15
N PHE A 175 2.24 -43.80 4.98
CA PHE A 175 3.28 -44.82 4.80
C PHE A 175 3.34 -45.78 6.00
N ILE A 176 3.24 -45.26 7.23
CA ILE A 176 3.23 -46.08 8.46
C ILE A 176 1.93 -46.90 8.55
N LEU A 177 0.79 -46.32 8.17
CA LEU A 177 -0.52 -46.95 8.30
C LEU A 177 -0.79 -48.07 7.28
N ILE A 178 -0.19 -48.02 6.08
CA ILE A 178 -0.44 -49.01 5.01
C ILE A 178 -0.01 -50.42 5.44
N ASP A 179 1.16 -50.56 6.08
CA ASP A 179 1.71 -51.84 6.55
C ASP A 179 2.04 -51.74 8.05
N TYR A 180 1.02 -51.47 8.87
CA TYR A 180 1.19 -51.21 10.30
C TYR A 180 2.02 -52.26 11.06
N GLU A 181 1.85 -53.55 10.75
CA GLU A 181 2.56 -54.64 11.43
C GLU A 181 4.07 -54.67 11.11
N GLU A 182 4.48 -54.27 9.90
CA GLU A 182 5.89 -54.22 9.51
C GLU A 182 6.53 -52.85 9.79
N ARG A 183 5.76 -51.77 9.62
CA ARG A 183 6.26 -50.38 9.60
C ARG A 183 6.11 -49.59 10.88
N CYS A 184 5.42 -50.16 11.89
CA CYS A 184 5.37 -49.58 13.23
C CYS A 184 6.61 -49.95 14.09
N ARG A 185 7.69 -50.41 13.45
CA ARG A 185 9.00 -50.61 14.11
C ARG A 185 9.59 -49.25 14.46
N SER A 186 10.23 -49.17 15.63
CA SER A 186 10.81 -47.91 16.15
C SER A 186 11.78 -47.26 15.15
N GLU A 187 12.60 -48.06 14.46
CA GLU A 187 13.56 -47.58 13.46
C GLU A 187 12.88 -46.94 12.23
N GLU A 188 11.80 -47.54 11.73
CA GLU A 188 11.09 -47.02 10.56
C GLU A 188 10.34 -45.72 10.88
N ILE A 189 9.70 -45.66 12.05
CA ILE A 189 9.04 -44.44 12.53
C ILE A 189 10.07 -43.32 12.69
N GLN A 190 11.26 -43.59 13.24
CA GLN A 190 12.33 -42.60 13.33
C GLN A 190 12.81 -42.12 11.95
N ASN A 191 12.94 -43.02 10.97
CA ASN A 191 13.33 -42.68 9.61
C ASN A 191 12.28 -41.79 8.91
N VAL A 192 10.99 -42.13 9.07
CA VAL A 192 9.89 -41.32 8.54
C VAL A 192 9.87 -39.95 9.20
N VAL A 193 9.97 -39.87 10.52
CA VAL A 193 10.03 -38.61 11.27
C VAL A 193 11.22 -37.76 10.82
N LYS A 194 12.42 -38.35 10.68
CA LYS A 194 13.59 -37.64 10.18
C LYS A 194 13.36 -37.11 8.75
N SER A 195 12.80 -37.93 7.86
CA SER A 195 12.50 -37.49 6.50
C SER A 195 11.50 -36.34 6.46
N ILE A 196 10.48 -36.33 7.33
CA ILE A 196 9.52 -35.22 7.43
C ILE A 196 10.23 -33.96 7.91
N LEU A 197 11.02 -34.06 8.98
CA LEU A 197 11.77 -32.95 9.55
C LEU A 197 12.78 -32.34 8.55
N ASP A 198 13.54 -33.18 7.85
CA ASP A 198 14.49 -32.76 6.82
C ASP A 198 13.79 -32.06 5.67
N TYR A 199 12.65 -32.60 5.23
CA TYR A 199 11.85 -31.99 4.16
C TYR A 199 11.32 -30.63 4.58
N THR A 200 10.69 -30.54 5.76
CA THR A 200 10.15 -29.29 6.30
C THR A 200 11.23 -28.24 6.49
N TYR A 201 12.39 -28.61 7.06
CA TYR A 201 13.50 -27.68 7.26
C TYR A 201 14.06 -27.11 5.95
N ARG A 202 14.13 -27.93 4.89
CA ARG A 202 14.62 -27.50 3.57
C ARG A 202 13.68 -26.53 2.85
N GLN A 203 12.39 -26.53 3.17
CA GLN A 203 11.44 -25.58 2.60
C GLN A 203 11.61 -24.18 3.19
N TYR A 204 12.19 -24.05 4.37
CA TYR A 204 12.37 -22.73 4.99
C TYR A 204 13.40 -21.89 4.25
N THR A 205 12.97 -20.71 3.85
CA THR A 205 13.79 -19.74 3.13
C THR A 205 14.33 -18.67 4.07
N THR A 206 13.71 -18.47 5.24
CA THR A 206 14.14 -17.46 6.22
C THR A 206 14.91 -18.09 7.38
N GLU A 207 15.87 -17.35 7.93
CA GLU A 207 16.61 -17.81 9.13
C GLU A 207 15.72 -17.87 10.37
N GLU A 208 14.72 -16.99 10.47
CA GLU A 208 13.78 -16.98 11.60
C GLU A 208 12.95 -18.28 11.68
N GLU A 209 12.51 -18.79 10.52
CA GLU A 209 11.82 -20.10 10.44
C GLU A 209 12.73 -21.24 10.88
N LYS A 210 14.00 -21.23 10.45
CA LYS A 210 14.99 -22.23 10.83
C LYS A 210 15.32 -22.18 12.31
N ASP A 211 15.43 -21.00 12.89
CA ASP A 211 15.68 -20.80 14.31
C ASP A 211 14.52 -21.34 15.15
N ARG A 212 13.27 -21.03 14.77
CA ARG A 212 12.06 -21.57 15.42
C ARG A 212 12.00 -23.09 15.32
N PHE A 213 12.27 -23.64 14.14
CA PHE A 213 12.32 -25.09 13.95
C PHE A 213 13.38 -25.74 14.85
N THR A 214 14.57 -25.15 14.90
CA THR A 214 15.70 -25.64 15.71
C THR A 214 15.39 -25.53 17.21
N ALA A 215 14.60 -24.55 17.65
CA ALA A 215 14.18 -24.43 19.04
C ALA A 215 13.25 -25.58 19.48
N ILE A 216 12.41 -26.10 18.57
CA ILE A 216 11.43 -27.16 18.88
C ILE A 216 12.03 -28.56 18.73
N PHE A 217 12.80 -28.77 17.66
CA PHE A 217 13.32 -30.09 17.27
C PHE A 217 14.82 -30.27 17.52
N GLY A 218 15.56 -29.21 17.87
CA GLY A 218 17.01 -29.21 17.97
C GLY A 218 17.69 -29.10 16.60
N LYS A 219 19.02 -29.22 16.57
CA LYS A 219 19.76 -29.28 15.30
C LYS A 219 19.41 -30.56 14.57
N VAL A 220 18.83 -30.42 13.37
CA VAL A 220 18.70 -31.52 12.42
C VAL A 220 20.11 -31.96 12.05
N ALA A 221 20.43 -33.23 12.31
CA ALA A 221 21.72 -33.80 11.95
C ALA A 221 21.83 -33.84 10.42
N ALA A 222 22.58 -32.88 9.87
CA ALA A 222 23.03 -32.86 8.48
C ALA A 222 23.88 -34.09 8.16
#